data_AF-A0A7Y5UKI8-F1
#
_entry.id   AF-A0A7Y5UKI8-F1
#
_cell.length_a   1.000
_cell.length_b   1.000
_cell.length_c   1.000
_cell.angle_alpha   90.00
_cell.angle_beta   90.00
_cell.angle_gamma   90.00
#
_symmetry.space_group_name_H-M   'P 1'
#
loop_
_entity.id
_entity.type
_entity.pdbx_description
1 polymer ?
#
loop_
_entity_poly.entity_id
_entity_poly.type
_entity_poly.pdbx_seq_one_letter_code
_entity_poly.pdbx_strand_id
1 'polypeptide(L)' 'MSDKKTLKVKLVKSPIGCKQSHRDTVRGLGLRRLNSERVLEDTPAVRGMINKISYLVQVL' A
#
# COMPACT_ATOMS: atom_id res chain seq x y z
N MET A 1 9.29 -17.95 -16.75
CA MET A 1 10.10 -16.81 -16.30
C MET A 1 9.14 -15.64 -16.08
N SER A 2 8.61 -15.49 -14.87
CA SER A 2 7.73 -14.35 -14.57
C SER A 2 8.61 -13.21 -14.08
N ASP A 3 8.82 -12.23 -14.96
CA ASP A 3 9.33 -10.93 -14.58
C ASP A 3 8.57 -10.47 -13.34
N LYS A 4 9.27 -10.33 -12.22
CA LYS A 4 8.68 -9.85 -10.97
C LYS A 4 8.24 -8.42 -11.19
N LYS A 5 7.02 -8.23 -11.68
CA LYS A 5 6.37 -6.93 -11.73
C LYS A 5 6.34 -6.44 -10.30
N THR A 6 7.08 -5.38 -10.04
CA THR A 6 7.13 -4.74 -8.74
C THR A 6 6.32 -3.46 -8.83
N LEU A 7 5.45 -3.26 -7.86
CA LEU A 7 4.65 -2.04 -7.73
C LEU A 7 5.29 -1.19 -6.65
N LYS A 8 5.57 0.07 -6.97
CA LYS A 8 6.03 1.02 -5.98
C LYS A 8 4.80 1.69 -5.39
N VAL A 9 4.64 1.64 -4.08
CA VAL A 9 3.48 2.19 -3.38
C VAL A 9 3.94 3.27 -2.43
N LYS A 10 3.33 4.45 -2.53
CA LYS A 10 3.59 5.62 -1.69
C LYS A 10 2.38 5.92 -0.83
N LEU A 11 2.58 6.17 0.46
CA LEU A 11 1.52 6.67 1.33
C LEU A 11 1.39 8.19 1.17
N VAL A 12 0.33 8.67 0.53
CA VAL A 12 0.13 10.11 0.28
C VAL A 12 -0.72 10.76 1.36
N LYS A 13 -1.63 10.00 1.98
CA LYS A 13 -2.58 10.51 2.97
C LYS A 13 -2.42 9.80 4.32
N SER A 14 -2.62 10.56 5.40
CA SER A 14 -2.48 10.03 6.76
C SER A 14 -3.58 9.01 7.10
N PRO A 15 -3.25 7.85 7.69
CA PRO A 15 -4.23 6.84 8.10
C PRO A 15 -4.89 7.12 9.47
N ILE A 16 -4.55 8.23 10.14
CA ILE A 16 -5.00 8.57 11.51
C ILE A 16 -6.53 8.74 11.61
N GLY A 17 -7.19 9.21 10.55
CA GLY A 17 -8.66 9.36 10.49
C GLY A 17 -9.39 8.19 9.82
N CYS A 18 -8.67 7.12 9.45
CA CYS A 18 -9.26 5.99 8.73
C CYS A 18 -9.70 4.87 9.66
N LYS A 19 -10.63 4.04 9.17
CA LYS A 19 -11.05 2.78 9.79
C LYS A 19 -9.83 1.96 10.22
N GLN A 20 -9.94 1.32 11.37
CA GLN A 20 -8.85 0.51 11.94
C GLN A 20 -8.33 -0.53 10.95
N SER A 21 -9.22 -1.19 10.21
CA SER A 21 -8.87 -2.18 9.19
C SER A 21 -7.98 -1.64 8.06
N HIS A 22 -8.13 -0.37 7.68
CA HIS A 22 -7.29 0.26 6.66
C HIS A 22 -5.93 0.64 7.24
N ARG A 23 -5.92 1.10 8.49
CA ARG A 23 -4.68 1.39 9.24
C ARG A 23 -3.83 0.14 9.41
N ASP A 24 -4.46 -1.00 9.67
CA ASP A 24 -3.77 -2.29 9.80
C ASP A 24 -3.25 -2.79 8.46
N THR A 25 -3.97 -2.54 7.37
CA THR A 25 -3.50 -2.85 6.00
C THR A 25 -2.28 -2.00 5.64
N VAL A 26 -2.32 -0.69 5.91
CA VAL A 26 -1.19 0.24 5.71
C VAL A 26 0.03 -0.18 6.53
N ARG A 27 -0.16 -0.58 7.80
CA ARG A 27 0.90 -1.13 8.64
C ARG A 27 1.42 -2.49 8.15
N GLY A 28 0.54 -3.37 7.68
CA GLY A 28 0.90 -4.67 7.13
C GLY A 28 1.74 -4.56 5.85
N LEU A 29 1.43 -3.56 5.02
CA LEU A 29 2.26 -3.18 3.87
C LEU A 29 3.56 -2.45 4.28
N GLY A 30 3.72 -2.11 5.57
CA GLY A 30 4.91 -1.44 6.14
C GLY A 30 5.04 0.04 5.82
N LEU A 31 3.94 0.68 5.41
CA LEU A 31 3.88 2.11 5.17
C LEU A 31 3.63 2.83 6.50
N ARG A 32 4.71 3.16 7.24
CA ARG A 32 4.62 3.76 8.58
C ARG A 32 4.62 5.29 8.61
N ARG A 33 5.17 5.95 7.59
CA ARG A 33 5.32 7.41 7.54
C ARG A 33 4.61 7.99 6.33
N LEU A 34 4.13 9.22 6.45
CA LEU A 34 3.59 9.95 5.30
C LEU A 34 4.72 10.15 4.28
N ASN A 35 4.43 9.96 3.00
CA ASN A 35 5.38 9.86 1.89
C ASN A 35 6.36 8.68 1.95
N SER A 36 6.18 7.70 2.83
CA SER A 36 6.98 6.48 2.75
C SER A 36 6.64 5.71 1.47
N GLU A 37 7.67 5.28 0.76
CA GLU A 37 7.57 4.48 -0.46
C GLU A 37 8.05 3.07 -0.16
N ARG A 38 7.34 2.06 -0.70
CA ARG A 38 7.77 0.67 -0.62
C ARG A 38 7.57 -0.01 -1.95
N VAL A 39 8.56 -0.80 -2.35
CA VAL A 39 8.48 -1.68 -3.52
C VAL A 39 7.91 -3.02 -3.05
N LEU A 40 6.83 -3.47 -3.69
CA LEU A 40 6.12 -4.70 -3.38
C LEU A 40 5.99 -5.55 -4.64
N GLU A 41 5.95 -6.87 -4.49
CA GLU A 41 5.68 -7.77 -5.62
C GLU A 41 4.20 -7.65 -6.05
N ASP A 42 3.95 -7.54 -7.36
CA ASP A 42 2.61 -7.50 -7.95
C ASP A 42 1.96 -8.88 -7.86
N THR A 43 1.39 -9.15 -6.69
CA THR A 43 0.55 -10.31 -6.46
C THR A 43 -0.91 -9.88 -6.39
N PRO A 44 -1.86 -10.74 -6.79
CA PRO A 44 -3.29 -10.44 -6.65
C PRO A 44 -3.69 -10.07 -5.21
N ALA A 45 -3.03 -10.67 -4.22
CA ALA A 45 -3.23 -10.35 -2.81
C ALA A 45 -2.78 -8.92 -2.46
N VAL A 46 -1.59 -8.50 -2.90
CA VAL A 46 -1.10 -7.13 -2.72
C VAL A 46 -1.99 -6.12 -3.43
N ARG A 47 -2.43 -6.43 -4.65
CA ARG A 47 -3.37 -5.58 -5.39
C ARG A 47 -4.71 -5.43 -4.67
N GLY A 48 -5.24 -6.51 -4.08
CA GLY A 48 -6.44 -6.47 -3.25
C GLY A 48 -6.27 -5.58 -2.02
N MET A 49 -5.12 -5.68 -1.34
CA MET A 49 -4.78 -4.81 -0.21
C MET A 49 -4.69 -3.34 -0.63
N ILE A 50 -4.01 -3.03 -1.74
CA ILE A 50 -3.87 -1.68 -2.29
C ILE A 50 -5.25 -1.11 -2.66
N ASN A 51 -6.09 -1.88 -3.34
CA ASN A 51 -7.43 -1.46 -3.74
C ASN A 51 -8.31 -1.06 -2.55
N LYS A 52 -8.17 -1.76 -1.41
CA LYS A 52 -8.88 -1.43 -0.17
C LYS A 52 -8.48 -0.07 0.41
N ILE A 53 -7.22 0.33 0.22
CA ILE A 53 -6.66 1.59 0.71
C ILE A 53 -6.34 2.59 -0.41
N SER A 54 -6.95 2.44 -1.58
CA SER A 54 -6.62 3.17 -2.82
C SER A 54 -6.64 4.70 -2.68
N TYR A 55 -7.46 5.23 -1.76
CA TYR A 55 -7.56 6.66 -1.47
C TYR A 55 -6.47 7.19 -0.52
N LEU A 56 -5.65 6.31 0.06
CA LEU A 56 -4.54 6.64 0.96
C LEU A 56 -3.17 6.51 0.29
N VAL A 57 -3.08 5.64 -0.72
CA VAL A 57 -1.83 5.29 -1.38
C VAL A 57 -1.85 5.70 -2.84
N GLN A 58 -0.68 6.04 -3.34
CA GLN A 58 -0.42 6.27 -4.75
C GLN A 58 0.52 5.17 -5.24
N VAL A 59 0.13 4.49 -6.30
CA VAL A 59 1.01 3.54 -6.99
C VAL A 59 1.84 4.34 -8.01
N LEU A 60 3.14 4.10 -8.01
CA LEU A 60 4.16 4.69 -8.89
C LEU A 60 4.73 3.60 -9.81
#